data_AF-A0A2A5YED3-F1
#
_entry.id   AF-A0A2A5YED3-F1
#
_cell.length_a   1.000
_cell.length_b   1.000
_cell.length_c   1.000
_cell.angle_alpha   90.00
_cell.angle_beta   90.00
_cell.angle_gamma   90.00
#
_symmetry.space_group_name_H-M   'P 1'
#
loop_
_entity.id
_entity.type
_entity.pdbx_description
1 polymer ?
#
loop_
_entity_poly.entity_id
_entity_poly.type
_entity_poly.pdbx_seq_one_letter_code
_entity_poly.pdbx_strand_id
1 'polypeptide(L)'
;MSEDTETKAGDESESDQMSLIEHLTELRNRLGVALLAFVVLFLLCVAPMPGGGVNNSIASHVFIFLQAPLADVLEEKGGGRMIFTALHEGFFTQIKVGFFTALCVSFPIISIQIWKFIAPALYRNEKRAFLPFLLATPVLFILGASMVYYIVTPLAWNFFIGFETAAGDGALAIEIEPRISEYLSLIMRLIFAFGLAFELPVILLLLVRAGLMAPETLAEKRKVAIVIAFVAAAILTPPDVVSQLLLALPIIALYEISIIGARMIAPKDIDES
;
A
#
# COMPACT_ATOMS: atom_id res chain seq x y z
N MET A 1 -63.71 26.13 18.45
CA MET A 1 -63.03 26.78 19.57
C MET A 1 -62.66 25.69 20.54
N SER A 2 -61.46 25.15 20.61
CA SER A 2 -60.17 25.25 19.91
C SER A 2 -59.48 23.94 20.33
N GLU A 3 -59.07 23.07 19.39
CA GLU A 3 -57.67 22.94 18.97
C GLU A 3 -56.63 22.85 20.10
N ASP A 4 -55.78 21.81 19.99
CA ASP A 4 -54.41 21.69 20.50
C ASP A 4 -54.14 20.95 21.83
N THR A 5 -54.17 19.61 21.80
CA THR A 5 -53.30 18.79 22.70
C THR A 5 -52.84 17.45 22.13
N GLU A 6 -52.70 17.28 20.81
CA GLU A 6 -52.11 16.05 20.24
C GLU A 6 -51.14 16.37 19.09
N THR A 7 -49.98 16.95 19.41
CA THR A 7 -48.82 16.91 18.51
C THR A 7 -47.55 17.09 19.33
N LYS A 8 -46.97 15.98 19.82
CA LYS A 8 -45.54 15.89 20.21
C LYS A 8 -45.20 14.47 20.68
N ALA A 9 -45.19 13.51 19.77
CA ALA A 9 -44.63 12.18 20.04
C ALA A 9 -44.22 11.43 18.76
N GLY A 10 -43.70 12.14 17.75
CA GLY A 10 -43.42 11.52 16.45
C GLY A 10 -42.24 12.07 15.65
N ASP A 11 -41.45 13.00 16.17
CA ASP A 11 -40.46 13.74 15.35
C ASP A 11 -38.99 13.61 15.84
N GLU A 12 -38.68 12.57 16.62
CA GLU A 12 -37.31 12.32 17.11
C GLU A 12 -36.61 11.15 16.39
N SER A 13 -37.21 10.56 15.33
CA SER A 13 -36.61 9.45 14.57
C SER A 13 -36.18 9.80 13.13
N GLU A 14 -36.43 11.01 12.63
CA GLU A 14 -36.07 11.43 11.26
C GLU A 14 -34.76 12.25 11.17
N SER A 15 -34.25 12.80 12.28
CA SER A 15 -33.08 13.71 12.24
C SER A 15 -31.72 13.04 12.49
N ASP A 16 -31.69 11.82 13.05
CA ASP A 16 -30.44 11.06 13.28
C ASP A 16 -30.12 10.08 12.13
N GLN A 17 -31.02 10.01 11.14
CA GLN A 17 -30.78 9.40 9.84
C GLN A 17 -30.33 10.47 8.84
N MET A 18 -29.06 10.88 8.87
CA MET A 18 -28.38 10.93 7.56
C MET A 18 -28.52 9.50 7.02
N SER A 19 -29.50 9.30 6.13
CA SER A 19 -30.08 7.99 5.88
C SER A 19 -28.94 7.03 5.56
N LEU A 20 -28.90 5.83 6.17
CA LEU A 20 -27.88 4.83 5.81
C LEU A 20 -27.83 4.64 4.28
N ILE A 21 -28.95 4.89 3.60
CA ILE A 21 -29.08 4.96 2.14
C ILE A 21 -28.22 6.08 1.52
N GLU A 22 -28.18 7.28 2.10
CA GLU A 22 -27.31 8.39 1.69
C GLU A 22 -25.83 8.04 1.86
N HIS A 23 -25.44 7.46 3.01
CA HIS A 23 -24.05 7.06 3.25
C HIS A 23 -23.59 5.93 2.30
N LEU A 24 -24.45 4.94 2.05
CA LEU A 24 -24.21 3.91 1.04
C LEU A 24 -24.15 4.48 -0.38
N THR A 25 -24.97 5.48 -0.68
CA THR A 25 -24.96 6.17 -1.98
C THR A 25 -23.68 6.96 -2.19
N GLU A 26 -23.18 7.61 -1.15
CA GLU A 26 -21.91 8.32 -1.13
C GLU A 26 -20.73 7.37 -1.34
N LEU A 27 -20.71 6.22 -0.64
CA LEU A 27 -19.71 5.17 -0.83
C LEU A 27 -19.70 4.67 -2.27
N ARG A 28 -20.87 4.33 -2.83
CA ARG A 28 -20.99 3.86 -4.21
C ARG A 28 -20.45 4.86 -5.21
N ASN A 29 -20.81 6.14 -5.06
CA ASN A 29 -20.38 7.19 -5.99
C ASN A 29 -18.85 7.37 -5.94
N ARG A 30 -18.27 7.38 -4.73
CA ARG A 30 -16.82 7.51 -4.54
C ARG A 30 -16.04 6.30 -5.06
N LEU A 31 -16.55 5.11 -4.80
CA LEU A 31 -15.99 3.87 -5.34
C LEU A 31 -16.07 3.87 -6.87
N GLY A 32 -17.16 4.35 -7.45
CA GLY A 32 -17.32 4.51 -8.90
C GLY A 32 -16.28 5.45 -9.51
N VAL A 33 -16.01 6.60 -8.88
CA VAL A 33 -14.96 7.54 -9.33
C VAL A 33 -13.57 6.93 -9.21
N ALA A 34 -13.27 6.28 -8.08
CA ALA A 34 -11.99 5.60 -7.85
C ALA A 34 -11.76 4.48 -8.88
N LEU A 35 -12.78 3.68 -9.15
CA LEU A 35 -12.75 2.60 -10.14
C LEU A 35 -12.61 3.14 -11.55
N LEU A 36 -13.35 4.19 -11.92
CA LEU A 36 -13.24 4.83 -13.24
C LEU A 36 -11.82 5.38 -13.45
N ALA A 37 -11.28 6.10 -12.46
CA ALA A 37 -9.92 6.62 -12.52
C ALA A 37 -8.89 5.51 -12.69
N PHE A 38 -9.03 4.42 -11.91
CA PHE A 38 -8.19 3.23 -12.04
C PHE A 38 -8.27 2.61 -13.44
N VAL A 39 -9.49 2.37 -13.97
CA VAL A 39 -9.69 1.75 -15.28
C VAL A 39 -9.11 2.61 -16.40
N VAL A 40 -9.34 3.93 -16.37
CA VAL A 40 -8.78 4.86 -17.37
C VAL A 40 -7.25 4.85 -17.33
N LEU A 41 -6.66 4.91 -16.13
CA LEU A 41 -5.21 4.86 -15.98
C LEU A 41 -4.63 3.50 -16.37
N PHE A 42 -5.33 2.41 -16.11
CA PHE A 42 -4.94 1.06 -16.52
C PHE A 42 -4.91 0.91 -18.04
N LEU A 43 -5.97 1.35 -18.72
CA LEU A 43 -6.00 1.35 -20.17
C LEU A 43 -4.89 2.23 -20.74
N LEU A 44 -4.61 3.39 -20.14
CA LEU A 44 -3.50 4.26 -20.55
C LEU A 44 -2.13 3.60 -20.33
N CYS A 45 -1.93 2.87 -19.24
CA CYS A 45 -0.65 2.21 -18.94
C CYS A 45 -0.34 1.04 -19.88
N VAL A 46 -1.37 0.30 -20.30
CA VAL A 46 -1.26 -0.86 -21.20
C VAL A 46 -1.31 -0.46 -22.67
N ALA A 47 -2.01 0.63 -23.01
CA ALA A 47 -2.11 1.10 -24.38
C ALA A 47 -0.71 1.45 -24.96
N PRO A 48 -0.44 1.12 -26.24
CA PRO A 48 0.77 1.57 -26.92
C PRO A 48 0.79 3.10 -27.01
N MET A 49 1.92 3.72 -26.67
CA MET A 49 2.11 5.17 -26.83
C MET A 49 2.12 5.57 -28.32
N PRO A 50 1.54 6.73 -28.67
CA PRO A 50 1.59 7.24 -30.05
C PRO A 50 3.04 7.43 -30.51
N GLY A 51 3.42 6.81 -31.63
CA GLY A 51 4.75 6.96 -32.22
C GLY A 51 5.78 5.86 -31.86
N GLY A 52 5.39 4.79 -31.16
CA GLY A 52 6.22 3.59 -30.96
C GLY A 52 5.45 2.30 -31.27
N GLY A 53 6.17 1.21 -31.58
CA GLY A 53 5.57 -0.09 -31.82
C GLY A 53 4.85 -0.68 -30.60
N VAL A 54 4.31 -1.89 -30.74
CA VAL A 54 3.56 -2.63 -29.69
C VAL A 54 4.28 -2.79 -28.34
N ASN A 55 5.60 -2.58 -28.29
CA ASN A 55 6.40 -2.67 -27.07
C ASN A 55 6.65 -1.32 -26.35
N ASN A 56 6.06 -0.21 -26.83
CA ASN A 56 6.22 1.11 -26.21
C ASN A 56 5.01 1.48 -25.35
N SER A 57 4.77 0.73 -24.28
CA SER A 57 3.76 1.05 -23.25
C SER A 57 4.43 1.50 -21.95
N ILE A 58 3.71 2.24 -21.10
CA ILE A 58 4.20 2.59 -19.77
C ILE A 58 4.52 1.31 -18.99
N ALA A 59 3.69 0.28 -19.13
CA ALA A 59 3.93 -1.03 -18.53
C ALA A 59 5.28 -1.65 -18.95
N SER A 60 5.69 -1.51 -20.22
CA SER A 60 7.00 -2.00 -20.68
C SER A 60 8.17 -1.22 -20.08
N HIS A 61 8.04 0.10 -19.89
CA HIS A 61 9.07 0.90 -19.19
C HIS A 61 9.16 0.53 -17.72
N VAL A 62 8.01 0.37 -17.04
CA VAL A 62 7.98 -0.07 -15.64
C VAL A 62 8.51 -1.49 -15.49
N PHE A 63 8.24 -2.38 -16.46
CA PHE A 63 8.83 -3.72 -16.50
C PHE A 63 10.36 -3.64 -16.49
N ILE A 64 10.95 -2.80 -17.34
CA ILE A 64 12.42 -2.61 -17.41
C ILE A 64 12.95 -1.99 -16.12
N PHE A 65 12.22 -1.05 -15.52
CA PHE A 65 12.59 -0.45 -14.24
C PHE A 65 12.59 -1.48 -13.10
N LEU A 66 11.55 -2.33 -13.03
CA LEU A 66 11.42 -3.33 -11.96
C LEU A 66 12.47 -4.43 -12.04
N GLN A 67 12.99 -4.77 -13.23
CA GLN A 67 14.07 -5.75 -13.38
C GLN A 67 15.48 -5.20 -13.09
N ALA A 68 15.67 -3.87 -13.14
CA ALA A 68 17.00 -3.26 -13.03
C ALA A 68 17.79 -3.71 -11.78
N PRO A 69 17.20 -3.78 -10.56
CA PRO A 69 17.96 -4.19 -9.38
C PRO A 69 18.49 -5.63 -9.45
N LEU A 70 17.83 -6.50 -10.21
CA LEU A 70 18.33 -7.86 -10.42
C LEU A 70 19.32 -7.91 -11.59
N ALA A 71 19.07 -7.14 -12.65
CA ALA A 71 19.98 -7.04 -13.78
C ALA A 71 21.37 -6.57 -13.35
N ASP A 72 21.44 -5.53 -12.50
CA ASP A 72 22.69 -4.98 -11.98
C ASP A 72 23.48 -6.04 -11.19
N VAL A 73 22.81 -6.78 -10.30
CA VAL A 73 23.45 -7.83 -9.49
C VAL A 73 23.92 -9.02 -10.33
N LEU A 74 23.17 -9.39 -11.37
CA LEU A 74 23.55 -10.47 -12.30
C LEU A 74 24.69 -10.05 -13.22
N GLU A 75 24.73 -8.78 -13.67
CA GLU A 75 25.81 -8.24 -14.50
C GLU A 75 27.14 -8.23 -13.72
N GLU A 76 27.13 -7.81 -12.46
CA GLU A 76 28.30 -7.86 -11.57
C GLU A 76 28.89 -9.28 -11.42
N LYS A 77 28.05 -10.32 -11.55
CA LYS A 77 28.45 -11.72 -11.44
C LYS A 77 28.89 -12.39 -12.74
N GLY A 78 28.93 -11.67 -13.86
CA GLY A 78 29.33 -12.21 -15.16
C GLY A 78 28.18 -12.55 -16.10
N GLY A 79 26.97 -12.06 -15.78
CA GLY A 79 25.78 -12.17 -16.61
C GLY A 79 24.76 -13.18 -16.06
N GLY A 80 23.49 -12.94 -16.39
CA GLY A 80 22.39 -13.81 -16.02
C GLY A 80 21.18 -13.55 -16.91
N ARG A 81 20.21 -14.47 -16.89
CA ARG A 81 18.99 -14.36 -17.70
C ARG A 81 17.77 -14.66 -16.88
N MET A 82 16.68 -13.95 -17.17
CA MET A 82 15.35 -14.35 -16.73
C MET A 82 14.70 -15.23 -17.80
N ILE A 83 13.98 -16.24 -17.34
CA ILE A 83 13.28 -17.17 -18.23
C ILE A 83 11.76 -17.05 -18.05
N PHE A 84 11.02 -17.36 -19.11
CA PHE A 84 9.61 -17.70 -19.01
C PHE A 84 9.45 -19.18 -19.35
N THR A 85 8.58 -19.86 -18.63
CA THR A 85 8.37 -21.32 -18.79
C THR A 85 7.15 -21.62 -19.64
N ALA A 86 6.20 -20.68 -19.70
CA ALA A 86 4.99 -20.81 -20.51
C ALA A 86 4.91 -19.70 -21.56
N LEU A 87 4.39 -20.03 -22.75
CA LEU A 87 4.29 -19.09 -23.87
C LEU A 87 3.43 -17.85 -23.56
N HIS A 88 2.38 -18.02 -22.77
CA HIS A 88 1.48 -16.93 -22.37
C HIS A 88 2.03 -16.05 -21.24
N GLU A 89 3.12 -16.48 -20.59
CA GLU A 89 3.63 -15.85 -19.37
C GLU A 89 4.06 -14.41 -19.62
N GLY A 90 4.74 -14.12 -20.73
CA GLY A 90 5.15 -12.76 -21.09
C GLY A 90 3.97 -11.81 -21.26
N PHE A 91 2.89 -12.27 -21.89
CA PHE A 91 1.67 -11.48 -22.08
C PHE A 91 0.97 -11.17 -20.74
N PHE A 92 0.74 -12.18 -19.90
CA PHE A 92 0.10 -11.95 -18.60
C PHE A 92 0.96 -11.12 -17.65
N THR A 93 2.28 -11.23 -17.76
CA THR A 93 3.21 -10.40 -16.98
C THR A 93 3.08 -8.93 -17.37
N GLN A 94 3.05 -8.62 -18.67
CA GLN A 94 2.83 -7.24 -19.15
C GLN A 94 1.52 -6.65 -18.61
N ILE A 95 0.42 -7.42 -18.64
CA ILE A 95 -0.87 -6.98 -18.08
C ILE A 95 -0.77 -6.75 -16.56
N LYS A 96 -0.11 -7.66 -15.82
CA LYS A 96 0.09 -7.50 -14.37
C LYS A 96 0.88 -6.23 -14.04
N VAL A 97 1.95 -5.95 -14.80
CA VAL A 97 2.75 -4.73 -14.62
C VAL A 97 1.92 -3.49 -14.92
N GLY A 98 1.10 -3.51 -15.97
CA GLY A 98 0.17 -2.42 -16.27
C GLY A 98 -0.86 -2.20 -15.16
N PHE A 99 -1.42 -3.28 -14.63
CA PHE A 99 -2.37 -3.25 -13.51
C PHE A 99 -1.73 -2.65 -12.25
N PHE A 100 -0.54 -3.13 -11.89
CA PHE A 100 0.22 -2.61 -10.75
C PHE A 100 0.56 -1.13 -10.93
N THR A 101 1.06 -0.74 -12.09
CA THR A 101 1.41 0.66 -12.39
C THR A 101 0.18 1.57 -12.26
N ALA A 102 -0.94 1.15 -12.84
CA ALA A 102 -2.19 1.89 -12.74
C ALA A 102 -2.68 1.99 -11.30
N LEU A 103 -2.50 0.95 -10.49
CA LEU A 103 -2.85 0.96 -9.08
C LEU A 103 -2.01 1.98 -8.30
N CYS A 104 -0.69 2.00 -8.52
CA CYS A 104 0.21 2.97 -7.90
C CYS A 104 -0.10 4.41 -8.32
N VAL A 105 -0.36 4.66 -9.62
CA VAL A 105 -0.65 6.00 -10.14
C VAL A 105 -2.04 6.49 -9.72
N SER A 106 -3.02 5.59 -9.64
CA SER A 106 -4.37 5.92 -9.16
C SER A 106 -4.48 6.00 -7.65
N PHE A 107 -3.51 5.46 -6.89
CA PHE A 107 -3.53 5.42 -5.43
C PHE A 107 -3.84 6.78 -4.79
N PRO A 108 -3.24 7.93 -5.19
CA PRO A 108 -3.59 9.22 -4.62
C PRO A 108 -5.07 9.57 -4.76
N ILE A 109 -5.67 9.25 -5.92
CA ILE A 109 -7.10 9.49 -6.18
C ILE A 109 -7.94 8.57 -5.29
N ILE A 110 -7.61 7.27 -5.26
CA ILE A 110 -8.30 6.26 -4.44
C ILE A 110 -8.28 6.68 -2.97
N SER A 111 -7.11 6.99 -2.44
CA SER A 111 -6.94 7.36 -1.03
C SER A 111 -7.68 8.65 -0.69
N ILE A 112 -7.67 9.66 -1.57
CA ILE A 112 -8.46 10.88 -1.36
C ILE A 112 -9.96 10.57 -1.28
N GLN A 113 -10.47 9.67 -2.12
CA GLN A 113 -11.89 9.28 -2.07
C GLN A 113 -12.23 8.49 -0.80
N ILE A 114 -11.35 7.60 -0.36
CA ILE A 114 -11.49 6.86 0.90
C ILE A 114 -11.51 7.84 2.08
N TRP A 115 -10.57 8.77 2.15
CA TRP A 115 -10.50 9.76 3.23
C TRP A 115 -11.71 10.67 3.27
N LYS A 116 -12.21 11.10 2.10
CA LYS A 116 -13.47 11.85 1.99
C LYS A 116 -14.68 11.06 2.48
N PHE A 117 -14.65 9.73 2.44
CA PHE A 117 -15.69 8.84 2.96
C PHE A 117 -15.64 8.61 4.46
N ILE A 118 -14.44 8.51 5.02
CA ILE A 118 -14.25 8.46 6.47
C ILE A 118 -14.52 9.83 7.10
N ALA A 119 -14.36 10.90 6.30
CA ALA A 119 -14.47 12.30 6.69
C ALA A 119 -15.72 12.79 7.41
N PRO A 120 -16.96 12.37 7.09
CA PRO A 120 -18.15 13.09 7.56
C PRO A 120 -18.23 13.16 9.10
N ALA A 121 -17.73 12.14 9.80
CA ALA A 121 -17.62 12.10 11.26
C ALA A 121 -16.47 12.95 11.84
N LEU A 122 -15.41 13.20 11.05
CA LEU A 122 -14.13 13.81 11.47
C LEU A 122 -13.99 15.29 11.06
N TYR A 123 -14.70 15.72 10.01
CA TYR A 123 -14.50 16.99 9.33
C TYR A 123 -15.38 18.12 9.87
N ARG A 124 -16.18 17.87 10.92
CA ARG A 124 -17.15 18.84 11.45
C ARG A 124 -16.49 20.13 11.96
N ASN A 125 -15.29 20.06 12.54
CA ASN A 125 -14.70 21.24 13.22
C ASN A 125 -13.37 21.78 12.63
N GLU A 126 -12.55 21.02 11.87
CA GLU A 126 -11.27 21.54 11.34
C GLU A 126 -10.83 20.97 9.98
N LYS A 127 -11.52 21.32 8.88
CA LYS A 127 -11.12 20.91 7.51
C LYS A 127 -9.65 21.19 7.16
N ARG A 128 -9.02 22.19 7.79
CA ARG A 128 -7.64 22.60 7.55
C ARG A 128 -6.60 21.71 8.24
N ALA A 129 -6.95 21.08 9.37
CA ALA A 129 -6.06 20.18 10.11
C ALA A 129 -5.89 18.82 9.42
N PHE A 130 -6.84 18.41 8.57
CA PHE A 130 -6.81 17.15 7.82
C PHE A 130 -6.10 17.24 6.46
N LEU A 131 -5.99 18.45 5.89
CA LEU A 131 -5.29 18.68 4.62
C LEU A 131 -3.82 18.19 4.58
N PRO A 132 -2.98 18.38 5.61
CA PRO A 132 -1.61 17.86 5.57
C PRO A 132 -1.56 16.34 5.50
N PHE A 133 -2.50 15.62 6.14
CA PHE A 133 -2.55 14.16 6.07
C PHE A 133 -2.94 13.66 4.68
N LEU A 134 -3.87 14.36 4.02
CA LEU A 134 -4.28 14.03 2.65
C LEU A 134 -3.14 14.18 1.64
N LEU A 135 -2.26 15.17 1.85
CA LEU A 135 -1.04 15.37 1.07
C LEU A 135 0.08 14.42 1.49
N ALA A 136 0.15 14.04 2.77
CA ALA A 136 1.13 13.11 3.27
C ALA A 136 0.94 11.69 2.72
N THR A 137 -0.30 11.23 2.54
CA THR A 137 -0.62 9.88 2.01
C THR A 137 0.10 9.58 0.68
N PRO A 138 -0.09 10.35 -0.42
CA PRO A 138 0.66 10.08 -1.67
C PRO A 138 2.18 10.08 -1.50
N VAL A 139 2.70 10.96 -0.65
CA VAL A 139 4.15 11.07 -0.38
C VAL A 139 4.66 9.85 0.38
N LEU A 140 3.94 9.40 1.42
CA LEU A 140 4.28 8.25 2.23
C LEU A 140 4.17 6.95 1.43
N PHE A 141 3.14 6.80 0.59
CA PHE A 141 3.05 5.66 -0.32
C PHE A 141 4.26 5.57 -1.26
N ILE A 142 4.64 6.69 -1.90
CA ILE A 142 5.82 6.73 -2.77
C ILE A 142 7.10 6.46 -1.99
N LEU A 143 7.22 6.98 -0.76
CA LEU A 143 8.36 6.74 0.11
C LEU A 143 8.47 5.26 0.48
N GLY A 144 7.36 4.61 0.84
CA GLY A 144 7.31 3.17 1.15
C GLY A 144 7.64 2.31 -0.07
N ALA A 145 7.08 2.65 -1.23
CA ALA A 145 7.40 2.01 -2.50
C ALA A 145 8.90 2.13 -2.84
N SER A 146 9.46 3.32 -2.66
CA SER A 146 10.89 3.60 -2.88
C SER A 146 11.78 2.85 -1.90
N MET A 147 11.40 2.77 -0.62
CA MET A 147 12.13 2.01 0.39
C MET A 147 12.26 0.54 -0.02
N VAL A 148 11.20 -0.07 -0.55
CA VAL A 148 11.30 -1.46 -1.01
C VAL A 148 12.27 -1.57 -2.16
N TYR A 149 12.09 -0.76 -3.20
CA TYR A 149 12.89 -0.86 -4.41
C TYR A 149 14.39 -0.60 -4.15
N TYR A 150 14.73 0.42 -3.37
CA TYR A 150 16.13 0.84 -3.16
C TYR A 150 16.81 0.21 -1.94
N ILE A 151 16.07 -0.30 -0.96
CA ILE A 151 16.64 -0.86 0.28
C ILE A 151 16.29 -2.34 0.43
N VAL A 152 15.00 -2.69 0.44
CA VAL A 152 14.58 -4.07 0.74
C VAL A 152 14.99 -5.04 -0.38
N THR A 153 14.74 -4.68 -1.63
CA THR A 153 15.05 -5.51 -2.81
C THR A 153 16.54 -5.85 -2.92
N PRO A 154 17.50 -4.90 -2.89
CA PRO A 154 18.92 -5.25 -2.98
C PRO A 154 19.40 -6.06 -1.78
N LEU A 155 18.89 -5.81 -0.57
CA LEU A 155 19.25 -6.63 0.60
C LEU A 155 18.74 -8.06 0.47
N ALA A 156 17.51 -8.24 -0.02
CA ALA A 156 16.94 -9.56 -0.28
C ALA A 156 17.72 -10.31 -1.37
N TRP A 157 18.04 -9.66 -2.50
CA TRP A 157 18.77 -10.30 -3.60
C TRP A 157 20.18 -10.71 -3.21
N ASN A 158 20.92 -9.87 -2.47
CA ASN A 158 22.23 -10.26 -1.94
C ASN A 158 22.13 -11.48 -1.02
N PHE A 159 21.08 -11.57 -0.20
CA PHE A 159 20.85 -12.74 0.65
C PHE A 159 20.54 -14.01 -0.18
N PHE A 160 19.59 -13.95 -1.11
CA PHE A 160 19.20 -15.11 -1.92
C PHE A 160 20.31 -15.61 -2.84
N ILE A 161 21.08 -14.69 -3.41
CA ILE A 161 22.20 -15.00 -4.29
C ILE A 161 23.39 -15.59 -3.52
N GLY A 162 23.47 -15.34 -2.21
CA GLY A 162 24.44 -16.00 -1.32
C GLY A 162 24.25 -17.51 -1.20
N PHE A 163 23.13 -18.06 -1.67
CA PHE A 163 22.87 -19.51 -1.70
C PHE A 163 23.35 -20.21 -2.99
N GLU A 164 23.85 -19.47 -3.97
CA GLU A 164 24.44 -20.08 -5.17
C GLU A 164 25.69 -20.89 -4.79
N THR A 165 25.75 -22.13 -5.26
CA THR A 165 26.92 -23.00 -5.08
C THR A 165 27.61 -23.20 -6.42
N ALA A 166 28.84 -22.72 -6.51
CA ALA A 166 29.72 -23.02 -7.64
C ALA A 166 29.93 -24.54 -7.74
N ALA A 167 30.08 -25.05 -8.97
CA ALA A 167 30.41 -26.46 -9.20
C ALA A 167 31.71 -26.82 -8.47
N GLY A 168 31.63 -27.78 -7.53
CA GLY A 168 32.77 -28.21 -6.71
C GLY A 168 32.50 -29.55 -6.02
N ASP A 169 33.55 -30.37 -5.90
CA ASP A 169 33.59 -31.65 -5.15
C ASP A 169 32.46 -32.65 -5.49
N GLY A 170 32.18 -32.84 -6.78
CA GLY A 170 31.18 -33.81 -7.24
C GLY A 170 29.72 -33.32 -7.15
N ALA A 171 29.48 -32.09 -6.70
CA ALA A 171 28.17 -31.44 -6.74
C ALA A 171 27.95 -30.66 -8.05
N LEU A 172 26.71 -30.65 -8.53
CA LEU A 172 26.30 -29.85 -9.70
C LEU A 172 26.31 -28.37 -9.35
N ALA A 173 26.68 -27.52 -10.32
CA ALA A 173 26.52 -26.08 -10.19
C ALA A 173 25.03 -25.73 -10.01
N ILE A 174 24.75 -24.85 -9.04
CA ILE A 174 23.40 -24.31 -8.83
C ILE A 174 23.46 -22.84 -9.19
N GLU A 175 22.86 -22.49 -10.32
CA GLU A 175 22.75 -21.12 -10.83
C GLU A 175 21.30 -20.63 -10.69
N ILE A 176 21.12 -19.35 -10.38
CA ILE A 176 19.79 -18.75 -10.29
C ILE A 176 19.31 -18.33 -11.69
N GLU A 177 18.24 -18.98 -12.17
CA GLU A 177 17.50 -18.58 -13.37
C GLU A 177 16.09 -18.13 -12.97
N PRO A 178 15.89 -16.86 -12.59
CA PRO A 178 14.63 -16.39 -12.05
C PRO A 178 13.57 -16.34 -13.13
N ARG A 179 12.37 -16.86 -12.79
CA ARG A 179 11.20 -16.76 -13.66
C ARG A 179 10.66 -15.34 -13.63
N ILE A 180 10.43 -14.75 -14.81
CA ILE A 180 9.97 -13.36 -14.95
C ILE A 180 8.69 -13.11 -14.14
N SER A 181 7.70 -14.00 -14.26
CA SER A 181 6.40 -13.79 -13.60
C SER A 181 6.49 -13.87 -12.07
N GLU A 182 7.33 -14.74 -11.52
CA GLU A 182 7.52 -14.92 -10.07
C GLU A 182 8.26 -13.73 -9.48
N TYR A 183 9.37 -13.34 -10.13
CA TYR A 183 10.16 -12.18 -9.75
C TYR A 183 9.33 -10.90 -9.70
N LEU A 184 8.63 -10.58 -10.80
CA LEU A 184 7.83 -9.36 -10.85
C LEU A 184 6.63 -9.43 -9.91
N SER A 185 5.98 -10.59 -9.77
CA SER A 185 4.87 -10.71 -8.82
C SER A 185 5.34 -10.47 -7.38
N LEU A 186 6.53 -10.95 -7.01
CA LEU A 186 7.12 -10.71 -5.70
C LEU A 186 7.42 -9.22 -5.50
N ILE A 187 8.21 -8.59 -6.38
CA ILE A 187 8.57 -7.17 -6.24
C ILE A 187 7.33 -6.27 -6.23
N MET A 188 6.40 -6.44 -7.17
CA MET A 188 5.18 -5.63 -7.23
C MET A 188 4.34 -5.77 -5.96
N ARG A 189 4.22 -6.99 -5.42
CA ARG A 189 3.50 -7.26 -4.17
C ARG A 189 4.19 -6.59 -2.98
N LEU A 190 5.51 -6.67 -2.88
CA LEU A 190 6.27 -6.02 -1.81
C LEU A 190 6.15 -4.50 -1.86
N ILE A 191 6.36 -3.90 -3.04
CA ILE A 191 6.24 -2.45 -3.25
C ILE A 191 4.85 -1.97 -2.85
N PHE A 192 3.80 -2.66 -3.31
CA PHE A 192 2.44 -2.26 -2.99
C PHE A 192 2.13 -2.41 -1.51
N ALA A 193 2.50 -3.55 -0.90
CA ALA A 193 2.23 -3.80 0.51
C ALA A 193 2.96 -2.82 1.44
N PHE A 194 4.20 -2.45 1.11
CA PHE A 194 4.94 -1.43 1.87
C PHE A 194 4.40 -0.03 1.62
N GLY A 195 4.04 0.31 0.38
CA GLY A 195 3.34 1.56 0.10
C GLY A 195 2.10 1.71 0.98
N LEU A 196 1.31 0.64 1.13
CA LEU A 196 0.17 0.62 2.06
C LEU A 196 0.58 0.63 3.54
N ALA A 197 1.63 -0.08 3.93
CA ALA A 197 2.12 -0.08 5.32
C ALA A 197 2.60 1.32 5.75
N PHE A 198 3.13 2.12 4.83
CA PHE A 198 3.52 3.51 5.06
C PHE A 198 2.32 4.45 5.27
N GLU A 199 1.09 3.99 5.05
CA GLU A 199 -0.13 4.72 5.47
C GLU A 199 -0.48 4.49 6.93
N LEU A 200 0.12 3.49 7.61
CA LEU A 200 -0.13 3.24 9.03
C LEU A 200 0.06 4.50 9.89
N PRO A 201 1.15 5.28 9.76
CA PRO A 201 1.29 6.54 10.48
C PRO A 201 0.16 7.52 10.23
N VAL A 202 -0.26 7.69 8.98
CA VAL A 202 -1.36 8.60 8.64
C VAL A 202 -2.64 8.17 9.35
N ILE A 203 -2.98 6.88 9.27
CA ILE A 203 -4.19 6.33 9.86
C ILE A 203 -4.17 6.50 11.39
N LEU A 204 -3.08 6.10 12.05
CA LEU A 204 -3.00 6.14 13.51
C LEU A 204 -2.99 7.57 14.06
N LEU A 205 -2.26 8.48 13.41
CA LEU A 205 -2.24 9.89 13.80
C LEU A 205 -3.61 10.54 13.62
N LEU A 206 -4.34 10.19 12.56
CA LEU A 206 -5.69 10.68 12.33
C LEU A 206 -6.67 10.16 13.38
N LEU A 207 -6.58 8.88 13.77
CA LEU A 207 -7.43 8.30 14.82
C LEU A 207 -7.19 8.99 16.19
N VAL A 208 -5.94 9.31 16.50
CA VAL A 208 -5.60 10.02 17.75
C VAL A 208 -6.04 11.47 17.70
N ARG A 209 -5.79 12.16 16.58
CA ARG A 209 -6.23 13.55 16.38
C ARG A 209 -7.75 13.68 16.44
N ALA A 210 -8.46 12.67 15.98
CA ALA A 210 -9.91 12.54 16.04
C ALA A 210 -10.48 12.29 17.44
N GLY A 211 -9.63 11.95 18.41
CA GLY A 211 -10.05 11.50 19.73
C GLY A 211 -10.70 10.11 19.75
N LEU A 212 -10.52 9.31 18.69
CA LEU A 212 -11.02 7.93 18.63
C LEU A 212 -10.10 6.93 19.34
N MET A 213 -8.85 7.33 19.60
CA MET A 213 -7.86 6.48 20.25
C MET A 213 -6.87 7.33 21.05
N ALA A 214 -6.46 6.85 22.22
CA ALA A 214 -5.42 7.49 23.01
C ALA A 214 -4.03 6.97 22.60
N PRO A 215 -2.97 7.81 22.65
CA PRO A 215 -1.59 7.37 22.41
C PRO A 215 -1.15 6.20 23.32
N GLU A 216 -1.71 6.13 24.53
CA GLU A 216 -1.47 5.11 25.55
C GLU A 216 -2.01 3.76 25.06
N THR A 217 -3.20 3.75 24.45
CA THR A 217 -3.79 2.56 23.84
C THR A 217 -2.90 2.01 22.73
N LEU A 218 -2.29 2.87 21.90
CA LEU A 218 -1.31 2.43 20.90
C LEU A 218 -0.07 1.82 21.56
N ALA A 219 0.42 2.43 22.64
CA ALA A 219 1.57 1.92 23.37
C ALA A 219 1.28 0.56 24.03
N GLU A 220 0.08 0.32 24.54
CA GLU A 220 -0.33 -0.97 25.09
C GLU A 220 -0.40 -2.07 24.02
N LYS A 221 -0.82 -1.72 22.80
CA LYS A 221 -0.99 -2.65 21.69
C LYS A 221 0.29 -2.94 20.89
N ARG A 222 1.46 -2.47 21.33
CA ARG A 222 2.78 -2.75 20.70
C ARG A 222 3.01 -4.22 20.39
N LYS A 223 2.73 -5.11 21.35
CA LYS A 223 2.90 -6.56 21.16
C LYS A 223 2.02 -7.10 20.02
N VAL A 224 0.80 -6.57 19.90
CA VAL A 224 -0.14 -6.94 18.83
C VAL A 224 0.35 -6.42 17.48
N ALA A 225 0.82 -5.16 17.42
CA ALA A 225 1.37 -4.58 16.21
C ALA A 225 2.61 -5.34 15.69
N ILE A 226 3.49 -5.78 16.61
CA ILE A 226 4.65 -6.62 16.26
C ILE A 226 4.19 -7.94 15.64
N VAL A 227 3.22 -8.63 16.25
CA VAL A 227 2.69 -9.90 15.70
C VAL A 227 2.06 -9.68 14.33
N ILE A 228 1.26 -8.63 14.15
CA ILE A 228 0.65 -8.29 12.86
C ILE A 228 1.73 -8.00 11.81
N ALA A 229 2.79 -7.27 12.16
CA ALA A 229 3.91 -6.99 11.25
C ALA A 229 4.63 -8.28 10.82
N PHE A 230 4.87 -9.22 11.74
CA PHE A 230 5.47 -10.51 11.42
C PHE A 230 4.56 -11.40 10.57
N VAL A 231 3.24 -11.38 10.80
CA VAL A 231 2.26 -12.11 9.99
C VAL A 231 2.18 -11.51 8.59
N ALA A 232 2.13 -10.19 8.47
CA ALA A 232 2.15 -9.51 7.19
C ALA A 232 3.43 -9.83 6.41
N ALA A 233 4.59 -9.77 7.07
CA ALA A 233 5.86 -10.16 6.47
C ALA A 233 5.85 -11.61 6.00
N ALA A 234 5.38 -12.57 6.83
CA ALA A 234 5.30 -13.99 6.46
C ALA A 234 4.36 -14.27 5.28
N ILE A 235 3.29 -13.47 5.13
CA ILE A 235 2.37 -13.59 4.00
C ILE A 235 3.02 -13.06 2.72
N LEU A 236 3.84 -12.01 2.83
CA LEU A 236 4.43 -11.27 1.71
C LEU A 236 5.72 -11.89 1.19
N THR A 237 6.58 -12.38 2.08
CA THR A 237 7.84 -13.03 1.73
C THR A 237 7.65 -14.52 1.51
N PRO A 238 8.58 -15.17 0.81
CA PRO A 238 8.82 -16.60 0.97
C PRO A 238 8.99 -16.96 2.47
N PRO A 239 8.82 -18.23 2.85
CA PRO A 239 8.96 -18.69 4.24
C PRO A 239 10.44 -18.75 4.65
N ASP A 240 11.10 -17.60 4.70
CA ASP A 240 12.49 -17.43 5.13
C ASP A 240 12.60 -16.36 6.23
N VAL A 241 13.34 -16.68 7.30
CA VAL A 241 13.38 -15.85 8.52
C VAL A 241 14.05 -14.51 8.28
N VAL A 242 15.06 -14.47 7.40
CA VAL A 242 15.86 -13.26 7.16
C VAL A 242 15.05 -12.21 6.42
N SER A 243 14.41 -12.57 5.31
CA SER A 243 13.54 -11.67 4.56
C SER A 243 12.31 -11.31 5.40
N GLN A 244 11.76 -12.24 6.17
CA GLN A 244 10.65 -11.93 7.08
C GLN A 244 11.04 -10.84 8.10
N LEU A 245 12.23 -10.93 8.70
CA LEU A 245 12.75 -9.90 9.61
C LEU A 245 13.03 -8.58 8.89
N LEU A 246 13.64 -8.65 7.71
CA LEU A 246 13.94 -7.48 6.87
C LEU A 246 12.68 -6.67 6.55
N LEU A 247 11.53 -7.35 6.38
CA LEU A 247 10.25 -6.69 6.11
C LEU A 247 9.49 -6.28 7.39
N ALA A 248 9.53 -7.10 8.44
CA ALA A 248 8.79 -6.81 9.67
C ALA A 248 9.36 -5.58 10.42
N LEU A 249 10.69 -5.43 10.45
CA LEU A 249 11.36 -4.36 11.18
C LEU A 249 10.95 -2.94 10.71
N PRO A 250 10.93 -2.62 9.41
CA PRO A 250 10.39 -1.35 8.93
C PRO A 250 8.96 -1.07 9.37
N ILE A 251 8.07 -2.07 9.32
CA ILE A 251 6.66 -1.91 9.71
C ILE A 251 6.54 -1.62 11.21
N ILE A 252 7.33 -2.31 12.04
CA ILE A 252 7.40 -2.06 13.48
C ILE A 252 7.94 -0.65 13.73
N ALA A 253 8.98 -0.22 13.02
CA ALA A 253 9.54 1.12 13.15
C ALA A 253 8.50 2.20 12.78
N LEU A 254 7.70 2.00 11.72
CA LEU A 254 6.62 2.91 11.37
C LEU A 254 5.57 3.00 12.48
N TYR A 255 5.21 1.87 13.09
CA TYR A 255 4.29 1.85 14.22
C TYR A 255 4.83 2.66 15.41
N GLU A 256 6.12 2.51 15.71
CA GLU A 256 6.79 3.27 16.77
C GLU A 256 6.83 4.78 16.49
N ILE A 257 7.17 5.17 15.27
CA ILE A 257 7.12 6.57 14.82
C ILE A 257 5.68 7.12 14.96
N SER A 258 4.67 6.30 14.66
CA SER A 258 3.27 6.66 14.80
C SER A 258 2.88 6.95 16.25
N ILE A 259 3.37 6.15 17.21
CA ILE A 259 3.12 6.38 18.64
C ILE A 259 3.76 7.69 19.10
N ILE A 260 4.99 7.97 18.67
CA ILE A 260 5.69 9.21 19.02
C ILE A 260 4.92 10.41 18.46
N GLY A 261 4.54 10.38 17.18
CA GLY A 261 3.75 11.45 16.57
C GLY A 261 2.36 11.60 17.21
N ALA A 262 1.73 10.50 17.62
CA ALA A 262 0.44 10.51 18.29
C ALA A 262 0.49 11.29 19.61
N ARG A 263 1.53 11.09 20.42
CA ARG A 263 1.73 11.85 21.67
C ARG A 263 1.91 13.35 21.44
N MET A 264 2.50 13.75 20.31
CA MET A 264 2.69 15.16 19.97
C MET A 264 1.40 15.85 19.52
N ILE A 265 0.44 15.09 18.98
CA ILE A 265 -0.79 15.63 18.36
C ILE A 265 -2.06 15.38 19.19
N ALA A 266 -1.95 14.60 20.26
CA ALA A 266 -3.06 14.27 21.14
C ALA A 266 -3.74 15.55 21.67
N PRO A 267 -5.07 15.66 21.58
CA PRO A 267 -5.81 16.73 22.25
C PRO A 267 -5.59 16.67 23.76
N LYS A 268 -5.44 17.83 24.41
CA LYS A 268 -5.18 17.95 25.86
C LYS A 268 -6.22 17.25 26.76
N ASP A 269 -7.42 17.01 26.24
CA ASP A 269 -8.55 16.49 27.03
C ASP A 269 -8.58 14.95 27.12
N ILE A 270 -7.66 14.23 26.45
CA ILE A 270 -7.61 12.75 26.45
C ILE A 270 -6.66 12.18 27.52
N ASP A 271 -5.80 13.03 28.11
CA ASP A 271 -4.79 12.61 29.11
C ASP A 271 -5.38 12.37 30.52
N GLU A 272 -6.70 12.51 30.72
CA GLU A 272 -7.36 12.48 32.05
C GLU A 272 -8.35 11.32 32.30
N SER A 273 -8.49 10.32 31.42
CA SER A 273 -9.41 9.19 31.64
C SER A 273 -8.74 7.83 31.78
#